data_AF-A0A840RLS4-F1
#
_entry.id   AF-A0A840RLS4-F1
#
_cell.length_a   1.000
_cell.length_b   1.000
_cell.length_c   1.000
_cell.angle_alpha   90.00
_cell.angle_beta   90.00
_cell.angle_gamma   90.00
#
_symmetry.space_group_name_H-M   'P 1'
#
loop_
_entity.id
_entity.type
_entity.pdbx_description
1 polymer ?
#
loop_
_entity_poly.entity_id
_entity_poly.type
_entity_poly.pdbx_seq_one_letter_code
_entity_poly.pdbx_strand_id
1 'polypeptide(L)'
;MKLKNSRTWKQSGLNSIGICLLGFALTFCLRFVLNDILDESMSMLFFAINCIVMACFFGFWHSTGLLAISLPTAFYFFRKPYSSFEMLVVKDIYIIIIYATIILLASWIIEWLQRERYAAVLLQRVSETRYQLLIESDQARRVEQTRNSAA
;
A
#
# COMPACT_ATOMS: atom_id res chain seq x y z
N MET A 1 -26.12 -5.13 7.57
CA MET A 1 -24.66 -4.90 7.50
C MET A 1 -24.13 -5.50 6.18
N LYS A 2 -23.55 -4.71 5.27
CA LYS A 2 -22.95 -5.24 4.04
C LYS A 2 -21.52 -5.70 4.35
N LEU A 3 -21.36 -6.99 4.69
CA LEU A 3 -20.05 -7.63 4.83
C LEU A 3 -19.34 -7.59 3.48
N LYS A 4 -18.34 -6.73 3.35
CA LYS A 4 -17.52 -6.62 2.14
C LYS A 4 -16.33 -7.56 2.27
N ASN A 5 -16.05 -8.29 1.19
CA ASN A 5 -15.00 -9.30 1.09
C ASN A 5 -13.66 -8.79 1.65
N SER A 6 -13.01 -9.58 2.53
CA SER A 6 -11.70 -9.28 3.11
C SER A 6 -10.58 -9.16 2.07
N ARG A 7 -10.81 -9.66 0.85
CA ARG A 7 -9.94 -9.46 -0.33
C ARG A 7 -9.94 -8.03 -0.88
N THR A 8 -10.83 -7.14 -0.43
CA THR A 8 -10.91 -5.75 -0.94
C THR A 8 -10.86 -4.78 0.24
N TRP A 9 -9.74 -4.77 0.98
CA TRP A 9 -9.58 -3.89 2.14
C TRP A 9 -9.57 -2.40 1.78
N LYS A 10 -9.38 -2.03 0.50
CA LYS A 10 -9.40 -0.64 0.05
C LYS A 10 -10.34 -0.43 -1.14
N GLN A 11 -11.15 0.62 -1.09
CA GLN A 11 -11.78 1.20 -2.28
C GLN A 11 -10.69 1.88 -3.11
N SER A 12 -10.13 1.15 -4.08
CA SER A 12 -9.27 1.75 -5.09
C SER A 12 -10.12 2.62 -6.02
N GLY A 13 -10.33 3.88 -5.64
CA GLY A 13 -10.97 4.89 -6.49
C GLY A 13 -9.95 5.65 -7.34
N LEU A 14 -10.41 6.36 -8.37
CA LEU A 14 -9.57 7.16 -9.28
C LEU A 14 -8.65 8.14 -8.54
N ASN A 15 -9.08 8.63 -7.38
CA ASN A 15 -8.30 9.54 -6.51
C ASN A 15 -6.96 8.94 -6.05
N SER A 16 -6.89 7.61 -5.92
CA SER A 16 -5.67 6.86 -5.56
C SER A 16 -4.54 7.11 -6.56
N ILE A 17 -4.88 7.09 -7.85
CA ILE A 17 -3.92 7.26 -8.94
C ILE A 17 -3.40 8.70 -8.96
N GLY A 18 -4.28 9.68 -8.76
CA GLY A 18 -3.89 11.10 -8.68
C GLY A 18 -2.89 11.37 -7.54
N ILE A 19 -3.08 10.75 -6.38
CA ILE A 19 -2.19 10.90 -5.22
C ILE A 19 -0.85 10.20 -5.47
N CYS A 20 -0.86 9.02 -6.09
CA CYS A 20 0.36 8.34 -6.54
C CYS A 20 1.17 9.20 -7.53
N LEU A 21 0.49 9.81 -8.51
CA LEU A 21 1.13 10.70 -9.48
C LEU A 21 1.70 11.96 -8.82
N LEU A 22 0.99 12.56 -7.86
CA LEU A 22 1.49 13.69 -7.09
C LEU A 22 2.72 13.33 -6.27
N GLY A 23 2.71 12.18 -5.57
CA GLY A 23 3.89 11.74 -4.81
C GLY A 23 5.07 11.42 -5.72
N PHE A 24 4.82 10.85 -6.90
CA PHE A 24 5.85 10.67 -7.91
C PHE A 24 6.43 12.01 -8.40
N ALA A 25 5.58 12.97 -8.76
CA ALA A 25 6.00 14.29 -9.20
C ALA A 25 6.79 15.03 -8.12
N LEU A 26 6.34 14.94 -6.86
CA LEU A 26 7.04 15.52 -5.71
C LEU A 26 8.44 14.91 -5.55
N THR A 27 8.52 13.58 -5.61
CA THR A 27 9.80 12.85 -5.49
C THR A 27 10.75 13.21 -6.63
N PHE A 28 10.22 13.31 -7.85
CA PHE A 28 10.96 13.71 -9.03
C PHE A 28 11.51 15.14 -8.88
N CYS A 29 10.67 16.11 -8.48
CA CYS A 29 11.11 17.49 -8.21
C CYS A 29 12.16 17.55 -7.10
N LEU A 30 11.94 16.83 -6.00
CA LEU A 30 12.88 16.78 -4.88
C LEU A 30 14.25 16.26 -5.32
N ARG A 31 14.27 15.20 -6.14
CA ARG A 31 15.50 14.62 -6.67
C ARG A 31 16.15 15.47 -7.76
N PHE A 32 15.36 16.21 -8.54
CA PHE A 32 15.86 17.15 -9.54
C PHE A 32 16.65 18.28 -8.89
N VAL A 33 16.14 18.84 -7.79
CA VAL A 33 16.84 19.88 -7.00
C VAL A 33 18.08 19.30 -6.31
N LEU A 34 18.00 18.08 -5.78
CA LEU A 34 19.11 17.40 -5.10
C LEU A 34 20.15 16.77 -6.05
N ASN A 35 20.02 16.98 -7.37
CA ASN A 35 20.85 16.29 -8.35
C ASN A 35 22.33 16.64 -8.26
N ASP A 36 22.65 17.86 -7.83
CA ASP A 36 24.03 18.32 -7.68
C ASP A 36 24.74 17.72 -6.46
N ILE A 37 23.98 17.21 -5.49
CA ILE A 37 24.49 16.69 -4.21
C ILE A 37 24.58 15.16 -4.23
N LEU A 38 23.71 14.49 -4.99
CA LEU A 38 23.56 13.03 -4.94
C LEU A 38 24.25 12.31 -6.09
N ASP A 39 25.12 11.39 -5.68
CA ASP A 39 25.83 10.48 -6.58
C ASP A 39 24.86 9.61 -7.42
N GLU A 40 25.32 9.25 -8.61
CA GLU A 40 24.53 8.61 -9.66
C GLU A 40 24.02 7.22 -9.26
N SER A 41 24.75 6.54 -8.38
CA SER A 41 24.39 5.22 -7.83
C SER A 41 23.15 5.25 -6.95
N MET A 42 22.81 6.41 -6.37
CA MET A 42 21.74 6.59 -5.39
C MET A 42 20.45 7.14 -6.00
N SER A 43 20.39 7.30 -7.32
CA SER A 43 19.26 7.86 -8.06
C SER A 43 17.92 7.16 -7.72
N MET A 44 17.94 5.84 -7.56
CA MET A 44 16.73 5.04 -7.42
C MET A 44 16.14 5.04 -6.00
N LEU A 45 16.88 5.50 -4.98
CA LEU A 45 16.44 5.47 -3.58
C LEU A 45 15.18 6.28 -3.33
N PHE A 46 15.11 7.50 -3.87
CA PHE A 46 13.97 8.39 -3.68
C PHE A 46 12.70 7.78 -4.28
N PHE A 47 12.84 7.21 -5.48
CA PHE A 47 11.75 6.49 -6.14
C PHE A 47 11.35 5.23 -5.36
N ALA A 48 12.31 4.50 -4.81
CA ALA A 48 12.04 3.32 -3.98
C ALA A 48 11.27 3.67 -2.71
N ILE A 49 11.70 4.72 -2.00
CA ILE A 49 10.99 5.23 -0.80
C ILE A 49 9.56 5.63 -1.17
N ASN A 50 9.37 6.38 -2.26
CA ASN A 50 8.04 6.76 -2.70
C ASN A 50 7.18 5.54 -3.06
N CYS A 51 7.73 4.52 -3.73
CA CYS A 51 7.00 3.29 -4.01
C CYS A 51 6.60 2.56 -2.72
N ILE A 52 7.47 2.49 -1.71
CA ILE A 52 7.16 1.88 -0.41
C ILE A 52 6.06 2.66 0.33
N VAL A 53 6.14 4.00 0.34
CA VAL A 53 5.10 4.85 0.93
C VAL A 53 3.76 4.63 0.21
N MET A 54 3.76 4.58 -1.11
CA MET A 54 2.55 4.31 -1.89
C MET A 54 2.04 2.88 -1.70
N ALA A 55 2.91 1.89 -1.50
CA ALA A 55 2.53 0.54 -1.11
C ALA A 55 1.81 0.54 0.26
N CYS A 56 2.34 1.28 1.23
CA CYS A 56 1.72 1.45 2.55
C CYS A 56 0.31 2.04 2.46
N PHE A 57 0.08 3.03 1.60
CA PHE A 57 -1.24 3.63 1.49
C PHE A 57 -2.17 2.82 0.57
N PHE A 58 -1.74 2.48 -0.63
CA PHE A 58 -2.60 2.02 -1.74
C PHE A 58 -2.44 0.54 -2.10
N GLY A 59 -1.54 -0.18 -1.43
CA GLY A 59 -1.30 -1.61 -1.62
C GLY A 59 -0.34 -1.94 -2.76
N PHE A 60 -0.17 -3.23 -3.00
CA PHE A 60 0.80 -3.80 -3.92
C PHE A 60 0.62 -3.33 -5.37
N TRP A 61 -0.62 -3.28 -5.86
CA TRP A 61 -0.90 -2.98 -7.26
C TRP A 61 -0.44 -1.58 -7.69
N HIS A 62 -0.64 -0.59 -6.82
CA HIS A 62 -0.23 0.79 -7.09
C HIS A 62 1.28 0.95 -7.02
N SER A 63 1.93 0.30 -6.05
CA SER A 63 3.39 0.30 -5.93
C SER A 63 4.05 -0.31 -7.16
N THR A 64 3.57 -1.46 -7.64
CA THR A 64 4.11 -2.14 -8.83
C THR A 64 3.90 -1.29 -10.10
N GLY A 65 2.73 -0.65 -10.25
CA GLY A 65 2.49 0.28 -11.35
C GLY A 65 3.42 1.50 -11.31
N LEU A 66 3.65 2.06 -10.12
CA LEU A 66 4.56 3.19 -9.93
C LEU A 66 6.02 2.79 -10.20
N LEU A 67 6.41 1.58 -9.77
CA LEU A 67 7.71 1.00 -10.06
C LEU A 67 7.94 0.92 -11.57
N ALA A 68 6.96 0.42 -12.32
CA ALA A 68 7.05 0.30 -13.78
C ALA A 68 7.23 1.65 -14.50
N ILE A 69 6.71 2.74 -13.95
CA ILE A 69 6.90 4.11 -14.48
C ILE A 69 8.20 4.74 -13.98
N SER A 70 8.56 4.49 -12.73
CA SER A 70 9.75 5.06 -12.11
C SER A 70 11.05 4.49 -12.67
N LEU A 71 11.06 3.22 -13.09
CA LEU A 71 12.20 2.56 -13.72
C LEU A 71 12.65 3.29 -15.00
N PRO A 72 11.83 3.42 -16.07
CA PRO A 72 12.19 4.17 -17.26
C PRO A 72 12.59 5.61 -16.96
N THR A 73 11.86 6.27 -16.05
CA THR A 73 12.13 7.68 -15.70
C THR A 73 13.49 7.84 -15.02
N ALA A 74 13.81 6.98 -14.06
CA ALA A 74 15.09 6.99 -13.35
C ALA A 74 16.26 6.70 -14.29
N PHE A 75 16.06 5.78 -15.24
CA PHE A 75 17.05 5.44 -16.25
C PHE A 75 17.33 6.58 -17.22
N TYR A 76 16.29 7.26 -17.70
CA TYR A 76 16.42 8.29 -18.72
C TYR A 76 16.96 9.62 -18.18
N PHE A 77 16.52 10.03 -16.97
CA PHE A 77 16.85 11.37 -16.44
C PHE A 77 18.11 11.43 -15.57
N PHE A 78 18.44 10.36 -14.86
CA PHE A 78 19.40 10.43 -13.75
C PHE A 78 20.62 9.52 -13.93
N ARG A 79 20.83 8.94 -15.12
CA ARG A 79 22.03 8.15 -15.43
C ARG A 79 22.70 8.65 -16.71
N LYS A 80 24.02 8.73 -16.67
CA LYS A 80 24.90 9.11 -17.77
C LYS A 80 25.02 7.99 -18.81
N PRO A 81 25.13 8.33 -20.11
CA PRO A 81 24.95 9.67 -20.67
C PRO A 81 23.50 10.12 -20.62
N TYR A 82 23.26 11.31 -20.06
CA TYR A 82 21.93 11.89 -19.99
C TYR A 82 21.33 11.96 -21.40
N SER A 83 20.03 11.65 -21.54
CA SER A 83 19.31 11.77 -22.81
C SER A 83 19.78 10.83 -23.95
N SER A 84 20.58 9.79 -23.67
CA SER A 84 21.03 8.85 -24.70
C SER A 84 20.76 7.40 -24.30
N PHE A 85 20.15 6.61 -25.19
CA PHE A 85 20.07 5.14 -25.03
C PHE A 85 21.41 4.51 -25.39
N GLU A 86 22.46 4.79 -24.63
CA GLU A 86 23.70 4.00 -24.72
C GLU A 86 23.53 2.65 -24.01
N MET A 87 24.41 1.72 -24.41
CA MET A 87 24.33 0.30 -24.10
C MET A 87 24.23 0.03 -22.59
N LEU A 88 23.13 -0.61 -22.18
CA LEU A 88 22.90 -1.11 -20.82
C LEU A 88 24.13 -1.86 -20.30
N VAL A 89 24.81 -1.31 -19.30
CA VAL A 89 25.97 -1.95 -18.67
C VAL A 89 25.44 -3.00 -17.67
N VAL A 90 26.16 -4.09 -17.46
CA VAL A 90 25.75 -5.16 -16.52
C VAL A 90 25.45 -4.61 -15.10
N LYS A 91 26.19 -3.57 -14.68
CA LYS A 91 25.96 -2.84 -13.43
C LYS A 91 24.56 -2.24 -13.34
N ASP A 92 24.02 -1.79 -14.46
CA ASP A 92 22.71 -1.14 -14.56
C ASP A 92 21.57 -2.11 -14.29
N ILE A 93 21.69 -3.30 -14.87
CA ILE A 93 20.77 -4.42 -14.69
C ILE A 93 20.79 -4.89 -13.23
N TYR A 94 21.99 -4.98 -12.63
CA TYR A 94 22.13 -5.37 -11.24
C TYR A 94 21.42 -4.41 -10.28
N ILE A 95 21.56 -3.10 -10.52
CA ILE A 95 20.87 -2.06 -9.73
C ILE A 95 19.35 -2.17 -9.89
N ILE A 96 18.84 -2.35 -11.12
CA ILE A 96 17.39 -2.58 -11.37
C ILE A 96 16.89 -3.75 -10.53
N ILE A 97 17.57 -4.88 -10.61
CA ILE A 97 17.13 -6.12 -9.97
C ILE A 97 17.10 -5.94 -8.45
N ILE A 98 18.12 -5.32 -7.85
CA ILE A 98 18.14 -5.07 -6.40
C ILE A 98 16.98 -4.15 -5.99
N TYR A 99 16.79 -3.02 -6.66
CA TYR A 99 15.72 -2.10 -6.24
C TYR A 99 14.33 -2.67 -6.52
N ALA A 100 14.15 -3.36 -7.65
CA ALA A 100 12.89 -4.01 -7.97
C ALA A 100 12.56 -5.10 -6.94
N THR A 101 13.53 -5.94 -6.56
CA THR A 101 13.32 -6.97 -5.54
C THR A 101 13.00 -6.35 -4.18
N ILE A 102 13.70 -5.29 -3.76
CA ILE A 102 13.41 -4.58 -2.50
C ILE A 102 12.00 -4.01 -2.50
N ILE A 103 11.59 -3.30 -3.55
CA ILE A 103 10.26 -2.67 -3.61
C ILE A 103 9.17 -3.72 -3.68
N LEU A 104 9.35 -4.78 -4.48
CA LEU A 104 8.38 -5.87 -4.59
C LEU A 104 8.23 -6.62 -3.26
N LEU A 105 9.34 -6.93 -2.59
CA LEU A 105 9.34 -7.64 -1.31
C LEU A 105 8.72 -6.76 -0.22
N ALA A 106 9.09 -5.48 -0.14
CA ALA A 106 8.47 -4.54 0.79
C ALA A 106 6.96 -4.41 0.54
N SER A 107 6.56 -4.22 -0.72
CA SER A 107 5.15 -4.11 -1.11
C SER A 107 4.38 -5.40 -0.77
N TRP A 108 5.00 -6.56 -0.97
CA TRP A 108 4.42 -7.86 -0.62
C TRP A 108 4.20 -8.01 0.88
N ILE A 109 5.20 -7.68 1.71
CA ILE A 109 5.09 -7.73 3.17
C ILE A 109 3.99 -6.79 3.65
N ILE A 110 3.93 -5.57 3.10
CA ILE A 110 2.91 -4.58 3.46
C ILE A 110 1.52 -5.10 3.10
N GLU A 111 1.35 -5.66 1.91
CA GLU A 111 0.09 -6.27 1.46
C GLU A 111 -0.31 -7.41 2.41
N TRP A 112 0.62 -8.30 2.74
CA TRP A 112 0.36 -9.39 3.66
C TRP A 112 -0.06 -8.90 5.06
N LEU A 113 0.66 -7.92 5.62
CA LEU A 113 0.37 -7.34 6.94
C LEU A 113 -0.99 -6.64 6.98
N GLN A 114 -1.35 -5.89 5.92
CA GLN A 114 -2.66 -5.23 5.84
C GLN A 114 -3.80 -6.24 5.77
N ARG A 115 -3.57 -7.37 5.08
CA ARG A 115 -4.54 -8.46 5.00
C ARG A 115 -4.87 -9.05 6.37
N GLU A 116 -3.83 -9.35 7.15
CA GLU A 116 -3.97 -9.89 8.51
C GLU A 116 -4.68 -8.88 9.42
N ARG A 117 -4.30 -7.60 9.35
CA ARG A 117 -4.94 -6.55 10.16
C ARG A 117 -6.43 -6.40 9.83
N TYR A 118 -6.81 -6.48 8.56
CA TYR A 118 -8.21 -6.40 8.16
C TYR A 118 -9.01 -7.62 8.63
N ALA A 119 -8.42 -8.81 8.61
CA ALA A 119 -9.04 -10.02 9.15
C ALA A 119 -9.29 -9.92 10.66
N ALA A 120 -8.32 -9.42 11.42
CA ALA A 120 -8.45 -9.22 12.86
C ALA A 120 -9.56 -8.21 13.21
N VAL A 121 -9.63 -7.07 12.52
CA VAL A 121 -10.69 -6.07 12.71
C VAL A 121 -12.06 -6.64 12.37
N LEU A 122 -12.17 -7.45 11.32
CA LEU A 122 -13.43 -8.08 10.93
C LEU A 122 -13.91 -9.07 12.01
N LEU A 123 -13.01 -9.90 12.55
CA LEU A 123 -13.33 -10.81 13.65
C LEU A 123 -13.79 -10.06 14.90
N GLN A 124 -13.14 -8.95 15.24
CA GLN A 124 -13.55 -8.09 16.35
C GLN A 124 -14.99 -7.58 16.15
N ARG A 125 -15.32 -7.06 14.96
CA ARG A 125 -16.68 -6.55 14.66
C ARG A 125 -17.76 -7.63 14.73
N VAL A 126 -17.44 -8.85 14.26
CA VAL A 126 -18.36 -9.99 14.35
C VAL A 126 -18.55 -10.40 15.82
N SER A 127 -17.49 -10.42 16.62
CA SER A 127 -17.57 -10.69 18.06
C SER A 127 -18.45 -9.65 18.79
N GLU A 128 -18.23 -8.36 18.54
CA GLU A 128 -19.06 -7.27 19.09
C GLU A 128 -20.54 -7.45 18.75
N THR A 129 -20.85 -7.78 17.49
CA THR A 129 -22.23 -7.99 17.04
C THR A 129 -22.86 -9.22 17.69
N ARG A 130 -22.14 -10.35 17.78
CA ARG A 130 -22.65 -11.56 18.46
C ARG A 130 -22.86 -11.33 19.95
N TYR A 131 -21.98 -10.55 20.58
CA TYR A 131 -22.08 -10.19 21.99
C TYR A 131 -23.32 -9.33 22.26
N GLN A 132 -23.60 -8.34 21.40
CA GLN A 132 -24.82 -7.52 21.49
C GLN A 132 -26.10 -8.37 21.36
N LEU A 133 -26.14 -9.28 20.40
CA LEU A 133 -27.29 -10.18 20.21
C LEU A 133 -27.52 -11.11 21.41
N LEU A 134 -26.45 -11.59 22.05
CA LEU A 134 -26.55 -12.39 23.26
C LEU A 134 -27.17 -11.58 24.41
N ILE A 135 -26.70 -10.35 24.62
CA ILE A 135 -27.25 -9.45 25.65
C ILE A 135 -28.74 -9.17 25.39
N GLU A 136 -29.11 -8.85 24.14
CA GLU A 136 -30.51 -8.59 23.77
C GLU A 136 -31.39 -9.82 24.01
N SER A 137 -30.89 -11.01 23.66
CA SER A 137 -31.61 -12.27 23.90
C SER A 137 -31.79 -12.58 25.39
N ASP A 138 -30.78 -12.28 26.21
CA ASP A 138 -30.86 -12.46 27.67
C ASP A 138 -31.82 -11.46 28.32
N GLN A 139 -31.84 -10.21 27.83
CA GLN A 139 -32.82 -9.22 28.27
C GLN A 139 -34.25 -9.64 27.93
N ALA A 140 -34.49 -10.10 26.71
CA ALA A 140 -35.81 -10.58 26.29
C ALA A 140 -36.29 -11.74 27.18
N ARG A 141 -35.43 -12.69 27.49
CA ARG A 141 -35.73 -13.81 28.41
C ARG A 141 -36.10 -13.36 29.81
N ARG A 142 -35.38 -12.37 30.36
CA ARG A 142 -35.68 -11.83 31.70
C ARG A 142 -37.03 -11.09 31.75
N VAL A 143 -37.39 -10.39 30.68
CA VAL A 143 -38.71 -9.73 30.56
C VAL A 143 -39.83 -10.77 30.49
N GLU A 144 -39.65 -11.86 29.74
CA GLU A 144 -40.63 -12.95 29.73
C GLU A 144 -40.79 -13.63 31.10
N GLN A 145 -39.69 -13.88 31.80
CA GLN A 145 -39.73 -14.48 33.15
C GLN A 145 -40.47 -13.58 34.15
N THR A 146 -40.16 -12.28 34.16
CA THR A 146 -40.84 -11.32 35.06
C THR A 146 -42.32 -11.19 34.75
N ARG A 147 -42.71 -11.23 33.45
CA ARG A 147 -44.12 -11.26 33.05
C ARG A 147 -44.83 -12.51 33.55
N ASN A 148 -44.20 -13.68 33.41
CA ASN A 148 -44.79 -14.95 33.84
C ASN A 148 -44.86 -15.11 35.36
N SER A 149 -44.00 -14.44 36.13
CA SER A 149 -44.08 -14.44 37.60
C SER A 149 -45.10 -13.44 38.18
N ALA A 150 -45.55 -12.48 37.35
CA ALA A 150 -46.52 -11.45 37.75
C ALA A 150 -47.97 -11.79 37.36
N ALA A 151 -48.16 -12.88 36.60
CA ALA A 151 -49.46 -13.45 36.22
C ALA A 151 -49.78 -14.65 37.12
#